data_AF-A0A7J6FCZ9-F1
#
_entry.id   AF-A0A7J6FCZ9-F1
#
_cell.length_a   1.000
_cell.length_b   1.000
_cell.length_c   1.000
_cell.angle_alpha   90.00
_cell.angle_beta   90.00
_cell.angle_gamma   90.00
#
_symmetry.space_group_name_H-M   'P 1'
#
loop_
_entity.id
_entity.type
_entity.pdbx_description
1 polymer ?
#
loop_
_entity_poly.entity_id
_entity_poly.type
_entity_poly.pdbx_seq_one_letter_code
_entity_poly.pdbx_strand_id
1 'polypeptide(L)'
;MDAVEAVVTQIQGLSSSAGDLTRLHTILKQAEESLHSESVRLFSALDQLDPSKHSLGFLYILEACSSGPVTKERASTLVLAISRFISSCAAEQIRLAPEKCMHLILNYLIYYKLVCTVPEAIVNAACLICAVISVCKRFKDQVLLLEAPIRGVAPMLTAIRKLQVSSEYLTTLHPEFLLLCLQAKSYKTGLSVLHDDISEVDQPRDLFLYCYYGGMICIGRKHFRKALELLHNVVTAPMSTVNAIAVEAYKKYILVFLILHGHFSTNLPKYTSSVAQRNLKNFCSPYIELANSYGTGKITELEAYVQANREKFESDNNLGLVNQVVSSMYKRNIQRLTQTYLTLSLQDIANTVQLNSAKEAEMHVLQMIQDGEIFATINQKDGMVRFHEDPEQYKSCEMIEHIDSSIQRIMMLSRKLTAMDEHISCDPLYLAKAGRERPRFDLDDYESVPQKFNI
;
A
#
# COMPACT_ATOMS: atom_id res chain seq x y z
N MET A 1 4.83 -10.69 -49.59
CA MET A 1 3.91 -10.55 -48.45
C MET A 1 4.58 -9.60 -47.48
N ASP A 2 3.85 -8.60 -47.01
CA ASP A 2 4.35 -7.68 -46.00
C ASP A 2 4.68 -8.46 -44.72
N ALA A 3 5.81 -8.18 -44.07
CA ALA A 3 6.28 -8.97 -42.93
C ALA A 3 5.28 -8.91 -41.77
N VAL A 4 4.64 -7.74 -41.58
CA VAL A 4 3.60 -7.52 -40.57
C VAL A 4 2.31 -8.28 -40.89
N GLU A 5 1.85 -8.29 -42.13
CA GLU A 5 0.64 -9.04 -42.53
C GLU A 5 0.81 -10.55 -42.36
N ALA A 6 2.02 -11.07 -42.64
CA ALA A 6 2.35 -12.46 -42.40
C ALA A 6 2.27 -12.83 -40.91
N VAL A 7 2.77 -11.96 -40.02
CA VAL A 7 2.68 -12.15 -38.56
C VAL A 7 1.22 -12.10 -38.09
N VAL A 8 0.41 -11.14 -38.55
CA VAL A 8 -1.02 -11.05 -38.20
C VAL A 8 -1.78 -12.32 -38.60
N THR A 9 -1.52 -12.83 -39.80
CA THR A 9 -2.15 -14.06 -40.29
C THR A 9 -1.79 -15.27 -39.42
N GLN A 10 -0.52 -15.37 -38.99
CA GLN A 10 -0.07 -16.43 -38.09
C GLN A 10 -0.68 -16.31 -36.70
N ILE A 11 -0.84 -15.10 -36.17
CA ILE A 11 -1.53 -14.85 -34.90
C ILE A 11 -2.98 -15.34 -34.99
N GLN A 12 -3.72 -14.96 -36.03
CA GLN A 12 -5.11 -15.37 -36.21
C GLN A 12 -5.25 -16.90 -36.37
N GLY A 13 -4.29 -17.55 -37.03
CA GLY A 13 -4.30 -18.99 -37.27
C GLY A 13 -3.91 -19.86 -36.08
N LEU A 14 -3.05 -19.37 -35.17
CA LEU A 14 -2.41 -20.18 -34.12
C LEU A 14 -2.86 -19.82 -32.68
N SER A 15 -3.86 -18.96 -32.52
CA SER A 15 -4.30 -18.52 -31.18
C SER A 15 -5.39 -19.40 -30.52
N SER A 16 -5.77 -20.52 -31.13
CA SER A 16 -6.95 -21.32 -30.70
C SER A 16 -6.64 -22.50 -29.77
N SER A 17 -5.42 -23.05 -29.77
CA SER A 17 -5.07 -24.24 -28.97
C SER A 17 -3.75 -24.06 -28.21
N ALA A 18 -3.56 -24.78 -27.08
CA ALA A 18 -2.34 -24.67 -26.27
C ALA A 18 -1.05 -25.10 -27.01
N GLY A 19 -1.15 -26.11 -27.88
CA GLY A 19 -0.03 -26.54 -28.74
C GLY A 19 0.32 -25.48 -29.78
N ASP A 20 -0.69 -24.85 -30.38
CA ASP A 20 -0.50 -23.76 -31.35
C ASP A 20 0.03 -22.49 -30.69
N LEU A 21 -0.36 -22.19 -29.45
CA LEU A 21 0.14 -21.05 -28.67
C LEU A 21 1.63 -21.15 -28.38
N THR A 22 2.13 -22.36 -28.11
CA THR A 22 3.56 -22.60 -27.88
C THR A 22 4.35 -22.34 -29.18
N ARG A 23 3.84 -22.83 -30.31
CA ARG A 23 4.42 -22.58 -31.63
C ARG A 23 4.35 -21.09 -32.00
N LEU A 24 3.23 -20.43 -31.74
CA LEU A 24 3.04 -19.00 -31.97
C LEU A 24 4.03 -18.18 -31.15
N HIS A 25 4.27 -18.54 -29.90
CA HIS A 25 5.24 -17.87 -29.05
C HIS A 25 6.66 -17.94 -29.65
N THR A 26 7.10 -19.11 -30.13
CA THR A 26 8.41 -19.27 -30.77
C THR A 26 8.55 -18.38 -32.00
N ILE A 27 7.52 -18.34 -32.85
CA ILE A 27 7.48 -17.50 -34.05
C ILE A 27 7.57 -16.02 -33.69
N LEU A 28 6.75 -15.55 -32.73
CA LEU A 28 6.73 -14.15 -32.33
C LEU A 28 8.06 -13.71 -31.72
N LYS A 29 8.72 -14.58 -30.96
CA LYS A 29 10.05 -14.35 -30.42
C LYS A 29 11.11 -14.20 -31.52
N GLN A 30 11.02 -14.99 -32.60
CA GLN A 30 11.92 -14.84 -33.76
C GLN A 30 11.64 -13.56 -34.55
N ALA A 31 10.38 -13.10 -34.58
CA ALA A 31 9.96 -11.89 -35.28
C ALA A 31 10.16 -10.60 -34.47
N GLU A 32 10.60 -10.68 -33.21
CA GLU A 32 10.62 -9.57 -32.25
C GLU A 32 11.40 -8.35 -32.78
N GLU A 33 12.63 -8.54 -33.28
CA GLU A 33 13.45 -7.43 -33.81
C GLU A 33 12.79 -6.75 -35.03
N SER A 34 12.12 -7.53 -35.87
CA SER A 34 11.40 -7.02 -37.06
C SER A 34 10.14 -6.25 -36.67
N LEU A 35 9.45 -6.66 -35.60
CA LEU A 35 8.30 -5.92 -35.07
C LEU A 35 8.71 -4.56 -34.49
N HIS A 36 9.86 -4.50 -33.83
CA HIS A 36 10.36 -3.24 -33.26
C HIS A 36 10.74 -2.21 -34.33
N SER A 37 11.33 -2.64 -35.45
CA SER A 37 11.71 -1.75 -36.55
C SER A 37 10.50 -1.15 -37.29
N GLU A 38 9.36 -1.86 -37.29
CA GLU A 38 8.13 -1.45 -37.98
C GLU A 38 7.03 -0.89 -37.06
N SER A 39 7.37 -0.46 -35.84
CA SER A 39 6.46 0.01 -34.79
C SER A 39 5.38 1.03 -35.22
N VAL A 40 5.62 1.84 -36.26
CA VAL A 40 4.65 2.81 -36.79
C VAL A 40 3.52 2.16 -37.57
N ARG A 41 3.80 1.07 -38.30
CA ARG A 41 2.82 0.36 -39.14
C ARG A 41 2.00 -0.66 -38.35
N LEU A 42 2.49 -1.07 -37.18
CA LEU A 42 1.85 -2.05 -36.32
C LEU A 42 0.53 -1.60 -35.69
N PHE A 43 0.21 -0.30 -35.67
CA PHE A 43 -1.05 0.18 -35.11
C PHE A 43 -2.28 -0.31 -35.88
N SER A 44 -2.24 -0.32 -37.21
CA SER A 44 -3.35 -0.84 -38.03
C SER A 44 -3.53 -2.35 -37.90
N ALA A 45 -2.46 -3.07 -37.52
CA ALA A 45 -2.53 -4.50 -37.24
C ALA A 45 -3.33 -4.81 -35.96
N LEU A 46 -3.31 -3.92 -34.96
CA LEU A 46 -4.07 -4.09 -33.72
C LEU A 46 -5.58 -4.03 -33.94
N ASP A 47 -6.05 -3.31 -34.96
CA ASP A 47 -7.49 -3.24 -35.31
C ASP A 47 -8.02 -4.57 -35.86
N GLN A 48 -7.15 -5.38 -36.45
CA GLN A 48 -7.50 -6.70 -37.01
C GLN A 48 -7.46 -7.83 -35.98
N LEU A 49 -7.02 -7.54 -34.75
CA LEU A 49 -6.85 -8.52 -33.69
C LEU A 49 -7.86 -8.29 -32.57
N ASP A 50 -8.51 -9.38 -32.15
CA ASP A 50 -9.33 -9.42 -30.95
C ASP A 50 -8.46 -9.77 -29.72
N PRO A 51 -8.30 -8.88 -28.72
CA PRO A 51 -7.47 -9.16 -27.56
C PRO A 51 -7.96 -10.34 -26.71
N SER A 52 -9.24 -10.70 -26.77
CA SER A 52 -9.77 -11.86 -26.03
C SER A 52 -9.39 -13.21 -26.65
N LYS A 53 -9.12 -13.21 -27.96
CA LYS A 53 -8.77 -14.41 -28.73
C LYS A 53 -7.29 -14.49 -29.09
N HIS A 54 -6.63 -13.35 -29.24
CA HIS A 54 -5.26 -13.22 -29.76
C HIS A 54 -4.33 -12.54 -28.74
N SER A 55 -4.56 -12.74 -27.43
CA SER A 55 -3.87 -12.01 -26.36
C SER A 55 -2.34 -12.09 -26.49
N LEU A 56 -1.80 -13.27 -26.82
CA LEU A 56 -0.36 -13.47 -26.96
C LEU A 56 0.23 -12.60 -28.09
N GLY A 57 -0.32 -12.67 -29.30
CA GLY A 57 0.13 -11.86 -30.43
C GLY A 57 -0.10 -10.36 -30.23
N PHE A 58 -1.24 -10.00 -29.63
CA PHE A 58 -1.57 -8.61 -29.30
C PHE A 58 -0.54 -7.99 -28.34
N LEU A 59 -0.06 -8.77 -27.36
CA LEU A 59 0.94 -8.33 -26.39
C LEU A 59 2.29 -8.00 -27.05
N TYR A 60 2.79 -8.88 -27.94
CA TYR A 60 4.05 -8.64 -28.66
C TYR A 60 3.98 -7.38 -29.53
N ILE A 61 2.85 -7.16 -30.21
CA ILE A 61 2.65 -5.97 -31.04
C ILE A 61 2.57 -4.71 -30.16
N LEU A 62 1.86 -4.75 -29.03
CA LEU A 62 1.81 -3.64 -28.07
C LEU A 62 3.17 -3.32 -27.46
N GLU A 63 3.96 -4.34 -27.14
CA GLU A 63 5.31 -4.17 -26.62
C GLU A 63 6.21 -3.46 -27.63
N ALA A 64 6.21 -3.92 -28.89
CA ALA A 64 6.94 -3.26 -29.97
C ALA A 64 6.48 -1.80 -30.17
N CYS A 65 5.16 -1.54 -30.18
CA CYS A 65 4.59 -0.20 -30.33
C CYS A 65 4.92 0.75 -29.17
N SER A 66 5.21 0.20 -27.99
CA SER A 66 5.48 0.95 -26.76
C SER A 66 6.96 1.04 -26.39
N SER A 67 7.85 0.41 -27.17
CA SER A 67 9.29 0.36 -26.93
C SER A 67 10.03 1.69 -27.23
N GLY A 68 9.50 2.51 -28.15
CA GLY A 68 10.09 3.78 -28.58
C GLY A 68 9.48 5.02 -27.91
N PRO A 69 10.09 6.22 -28.11
CA PRO A 69 9.50 7.48 -27.66
C PRO A 69 8.19 7.76 -28.39
N VAL A 70 7.12 7.95 -27.61
CA VAL A 70 5.75 8.13 -28.13
C VAL A 70 5.36 9.60 -28.09
N THR A 71 4.89 10.16 -29.22
CA THR A 71 4.31 11.51 -29.27
C THR A 71 2.94 11.55 -28.60
N LYS A 72 2.47 12.73 -28.15
CA LYS A 72 1.15 12.87 -27.50
C LYS A 72 -0.01 12.32 -28.35
N GLU A 73 0.03 12.49 -29.67
CA GLU A 73 -1.01 11.94 -30.57
C GLU A 73 -1.02 10.40 -30.56
N ARG A 74 0.15 9.77 -30.69
CA ARG A 74 0.29 8.31 -30.66
C ARG A 74 -0.05 7.73 -29.28
N ALA A 75 0.26 8.47 -28.22
CA ALA A 75 -0.07 8.08 -26.85
C ALA A 75 -1.58 7.88 -26.68
N SER A 76 -2.41 8.72 -27.31
CA SER A 76 -3.87 8.61 -27.20
C SER A 76 -4.41 7.31 -27.80
N THR A 77 -3.91 6.91 -28.98
CA THR A 77 -4.25 5.65 -29.63
C THR A 77 -3.72 4.45 -28.84
N LEU A 78 -2.47 4.52 -28.38
CA LEU A 78 -1.84 3.46 -27.61
C LEU A 78 -2.54 3.23 -26.26
N VAL A 79 -2.97 4.28 -25.57
CA VAL A 79 -3.75 4.20 -24.33
C VAL A 79 -5.07 3.45 -24.57
N LEU A 80 -5.76 3.69 -25.68
CA LEU A 80 -6.99 2.95 -26.01
C LEU A 80 -6.69 1.48 -26.31
N ALA A 81 -5.65 1.19 -27.11
CA ALA A 81 -5.26 -0.17 -27.45
C ALA A 81 -4.84 -0.98 -26.22
N ILE A 82 -4.00 -0.42 -25.34
CA ILE A 82 -3.57 -1.08 -24.10
C ILE A 82 -4.76 -1.25 -23.14
N SER A 83 -5.62 -0.24 -22.99
CA SER A 83 -6.82 -0.36 -22.16
C SER A 83 -7.73 -1.50 -22.64
N ARG A 84 -7.97 -1.58 -23.96
CA ARG A 84 -8.78 -2.65 -24.58
C ARG A 84 -8.16 -4.02 -24.32
N PHE A 85 -6.83 -4.14 -24.46
CA PHE A 85 -6.08 -5.35 -24.16
C PHE A 85 -6.22 -5.77 -22.70
N ILE A 86 -5.88 -4.90 -21.75
CA ILE A 86 -5.93 -5.22 -20.31
C ILE A 86 -7.33 -5.68 -19.88
N SER A 87 -8.37 -4.98 -20.35
CA SER A 87 -9.75 -5.32 -20.04
C SER A 87 -10.15 -6.69 -20.59
N SER A 88 -9.71 -7.03 -21.80
CA SER A 88 -10.28 -8.17 -22.55
C SER A 88 -9.36 -9.39 -22.67
N CYS A 89 -8.09 -9.28 -22.30
CA CYS A 89 -7.10 -10.35 -22.50
C CYS A 89 -7.46 -11.63 -21.72
N ALA A 90 -7.23 -12.77 -22.37
CA ALA A 90 -7.42 -14.10 -21.81
C ALA A 90 -6.25 -14.45 -20.90
N ALA A 91 -6.54 -14.69 -19.62
CA ALA A 91 -5.53 -15.03 -18.62
C ALA A 91 -4.78 -16.33 -18.99
N GLU A 92 -5.45 -17.29 -19.63
CA GLU A 92 -4.88 -18.56 -20.07
C GLU A 92 -3.75 -18.40 -21.10
N GLN A 93 -3.87 -17.44 -22.02
CA GLN A 93 -2.84 -17.16 -23.03
C GLN A 93 -1.64 -16.38 -22.45
N ILE A 94 -1.86 -15.62 -21.38
CA ILE A 94 -0.82 -14.82 -20.71
C ILE A 94 -0.06 -15.68 -19.69
N ARG A 95 -0.78 -16.56 -18.99
CA ARG A 95 -0.26 -17.46 -17.97
C ARG A 95 -0.01 -18.84 -18.60
N LEU A 96 0.83 -18.95 -19.63
CA LEU A 96 1.19 -20.23 -20.30
C LEU A 96 1.73 -21.34 -19.35
N ALA A 97 1.74 -21.12 -18.03
CA ALA A 97 2.13 -22.08 -16.99
C ALA A 97 0.93 -22.51 -16.12
N PRO A 98 0.93 -23.75 -15.61
CA PRO A 98 -0.06 -24.20 -14.62
C PRO A 98 0.01 -23.34 -13.34
N GLU A 99 -1.13 -23.12 -12.67
CA GLU A 99 -1.27 -22.24 -11.49
C GLU A 99 -0.24 -22.51 -10.38
N LYS A 100 0.19 -23.77 -10.22
CA LYS A 100 1.23 -24.19 -9.26
C LYS A 100 2.64 -23.63 -9.55
N CYS A 101 2.92 -23.15 -10.76
CA CYS A 101 4.24 -22.61 -11.16
C CYS A 101 4.40 -21.11 -10.92
N MET A 102 3.33 -20.35 -10.67
CA MET A 102 3.42 -18.89 -10.49
C MET A 102 4.26 -18.52 -9.25
N HIS A 103 4.14 -19.29 -8.18
CA HIS A 103 4.94 -19.12 -6.95
C HIS A 103 6.43 -19.45 -7.16
N LEU A 104 6.75 -20.39 -8.06
CA LEU A 104 8.12 -20.73 -8.46
C LEU A 104 8.73 -19.69 -9.42
N ILE A 105 7.92 -19.09 -10.29
CA ILE A 105 8.34 -18.03 -11.23
C ILE A 105 8.73 -16.75 -10.47
N LEU A 106 7.97 -16.39 -9.44
CA LEU A 106 8.27 -15.24 -8.58
C LEU A 106 9.51 -15.50 -7.73
N ASN A 107 9.65 -16.68 -7.12
CA ASN A 107 10.89 -17.08 -6.43
C ASN A 107 12.12 -17.13 -7.36
N TYR A 108 11.96 -17.53 -8.63
CA TYR A 108 13.04 -17.54 -9.63
C TYR A 108 13.50 -16.13 -10.01
N LEU A 109 12.58 -15.16 -10.11
CA LEU A 109 12.90 -13.75 -10.35
C LEU A 109 13.59 -13.07 -9.17
N ILE A 110 13.49 -13.64 -7.96
CA ILE A 110 14.06 -13.08 -6.72
C ILE A 110 15.40 -13.71 -6.34
N TYR A 111 15.62 -15.02 -6.58
CA TYR A 111 16.69 -15.73 -5.84
C TYR A 111 17.70 -16.56 -6.66
N TYR A 112 17.44 -16.94 -7.92
CA TYR A 112 18.27 -17.96 -8.58
C TYR A 112 18.81 -17.56 -9.96
N LYS A 113 20.02 -16.99 -9.96
CA LYS A 113 20.92 -16.97 -11.13
C LYS A 113 21.90 -18.18 -11.15
N LEU A 114 21.73 -19.18 -10.28
CA LEU A 114 22.66 -20.29 -10.15
C LEU A 114 21.98 -21.58 -9.60
N VAL A 115 21.82 -22.62 -10.43
CA VAL A 115 21.94 -24.08 -10.09
C VAL A 115 20.85 -25.05 -10.58
N CYS A 116 19.65 -24.67 -11.04
CA CYS A 116 18.67 -25.67 -11.55
C CYS A 116 18.24 -25.44 -13.00
N THR A 117 18.20 -26.51 -13.80
CA THR A 117 17.54 -26.54 -15.12
C THR A 117 16.03 -26.40 -14.92
N VAL A 118 15.52 -25.18 -15.04
CA VAL A 118 14.09 -24.91 -14.98
C VAL A 118 13.45 -25.29 -16.34
N PRO A 119 12.28 -25.96 -16.37
CA PRO A 119 11.54 -26.22 -17.60
C PRO A 119 11.31 -24.94 -18.42
N GLU A 120 11.55 -25.00 -19.73
CA GLU A 120 11.45 -23.85 -20.65
C GLU A 120 10.07 -23.17 -20.61
N ALA A 121 8.99 -23.93 -20.38
CA ALA A 121 7.64 -23.41 -20.22
C ALA A 121 7.48 -22.41 -19.05
N ILE A 122 8.21 -22.61 -17.96
CA ILE A 122 8.18 -21.73 -16.77
C ILE A 122 8.90 -20.41 -17.08
N VAL A 123 10.04 -20.47 -17.78
CA VAL A 123 10.80 -19.30 -18.22
C VAL A 123 9.98 -18.45 -19.20
N ASN A 124 9.28 -19.10 -20.13
CA ASN A 124 8.44 -18.43 -21.13
C ASN A 124 7.20 -17.77 -20.48
N ALA A 125 6.54 -18.43 -19.54
CA ALA A 125 5.43 -17.84 -18.79
C ALA A 125 5.88 -16.64 -17.92
N ALA A 126 7.05 -16.72 -17.29
CA ALA A 126 7.65 -15.60 -16.56
C ALA A 126 7.90 -14.40 -17.48
N CYS A 127 8.40 -14.65 -18.69
CA CYS A 127 8.64 -13.63 -19.70
C CYS A 127 7.35 -12.89 -20.13
N LEU A 128 6.25 -13.62 -20.32
CA LEU A 128 4.96 -13.03 -20.70
C LEU A 128 4.33 -12.18 -19.60
N ILE A 129 4.41 -12.62 -18.35
CA ILE A 129 3.93 -11.84 -17.21
C ILE A 129 4.76 -10.54 -17.07
N CYS A 130 6.07 -10.64 -17.25
CA CYS A 130 6.95 -9.47 -17.30
C CYS A 130 6.58 -8.50 -18.44
N ALA A 131 6.24 -9.02 -19.63
CA ALA A 131 5.79 -8.21 -20.76
C ALA A 131 4.46 -7.49 -20.47
N VAL A 132 3.48 -8.15 -19.84
CA VAL A 132 2.23 -7.50 -19.41
C VAL A 132 2.50 -6.39 -18.39
N ILE A 133 3.37 -6.65 -17.40
CA ILE A 133 3.77 -5.64 -16.40
C ILE A 133 4.45 -4.45 -17.09
N SER A 134 5.35 -4.70 -18.04
CA SER A 134 6.05 -3.68 -18.84
C SER A 134 5.05 -2.80 -19.59
N VAL A 135 4.10 -3.41 -20.31
CA VAL A 135 3.02 -2.70 -21.03
C VAL A 135 2.15 -1.89 -20.08
N CYS A 136 1.81 -2.42 -18.90
CA CYS A 136 1.05 -1.68 -17.89
C CYS A 136 1.84 -0.46 -17.36
N LYS A 137 3.13 -0.61 -17.04
CA LYS A 137 3.98 0.50 -16.58
C LYS A 137 4.09 1.59 -17.64
N ARG A 138 4.30 1.22 -18.91
CA ARG A 138 4.28 2.16 -20.04
C ARG A 138 2.92 2.83 -20.20
N PHE A 139 1.82 2.09 -20.05
CA PHE A 139 0.47 2.64 -20.11
C PHE A 139 0.25 3.74 -19.06
N LYS A 140 0.72 3.54 -17.82
CA LYS A 140 0.74 4.59 -16.79
C LYS A 140 1.51 5.81 -17.27
N ASP A 141 2.73 5.64 -17.80
CA ASP A 141 3.54 6.77 -18.27
C ASP A 141 2.82 7.53 -19.41
N GLN A 142 2.15 6.83 -20.32
CA GLN A 142 1.38 7.45 -21.40
C GLN A 142 0.15 8.23 -20.91
N VAL A 143 -0.63 7.71 -19.95
CA VAL A 143 -1.78 8.46 -19.41
C VAL A 143 -1.35 9.68 -18.60
N LEU A 144 -0.18 9.62 -17.95
CA LEU A 144 0.42 10.77 -17.26
C LEU A 144 0.93 11.81 -18.26
N LEU A 145 1.57 11.39 -19.36
CA LEU A 145 2.00 12.29 -20.44
C LEU A 145 0.83 13.04 -21.09
N LEU A 146 -0.34 12.40 -21.15
CA LEU A 146 -1.58 12.98 -21.64
C LEU A 146 -2.33 13.82 -20.59
N GLU A 147 -1.79 13.94 -19.37
CA GLU A 147 -2.44 14.64 -18.24
C GLU A 147 -3.85 14.10 -17.92
N ALA A 148 -4.09 12.82 -18.23
CA ALA A 148 -5.38 12.16 -18.06
C ALA A 148 -5.28 10.87 -17.21
N PRO A 149 -4.73 10.93 -15.97
CA PRO A 149 -4.46 9.75 -15.14
C PRO A 149 -5.71 8.90 -14.83
N ILE A 150 -6.90 9.52 -14.82
CA ILE A 150 -8.17 8.82 -14.58
C ILE A 150 -8.43 7.70 -15.60
N ARG A 151 -7.96 7.86 -16.85
CA ARG A 151 -8.06 6.83 -17.90
C ARG A 151 -7.28 5.57 -17.55
N GLY A 152 -6.26 5.69 -16.71
CA GLY A 152 -5.42 4.57 -16.28
C GLY A 152 -5.99 3.76 -15.11
N VAL A 153 -6.88 4.35 -14.30
CA VAL A 153 -7.32 3.78 -13.01
C VAL A 153 -8.03 2.44 -13.18
N ALA A 154 -9.10 2.38 -13.98
CA ALA A 154 -9.90 1.15 -14.14
C ALA A 154 -9.14 0.02 -14.85
N PRO A 155 -8.39 0.27 -15.96
CA PRO A 155 -7.58 -0.77 -16.57
C PRO A 155 -6.50 -1.30 -15.63
N MET A 156 -5.78 -0.44 -14.90
CA MET A 156 -4.74 -0.89 -13.97
C MET A 156 -5.28 -1.74 -12.82
N LEU A 157 -6.45 -1.40 -12.27
CA LEU A 157 -7.12 -2.25 -11.29
C LEU A 157 -7.46 -3.62 -11.86
N THR A 158 -7.91 -3.66 -13.12
CA THR A 158 -8.19 -4.91 -13.83
C THR A 158 -6.92 -5.73 -14.03
N ALA A 159 -5.79 -5.09 -14.40
CA ALA A 159 -4.50 -5.75 -14.53
C ALA A 159 -4.03 -6.37 -13.21
N ILE A 160 -4.14 -5.64 -12.08
CA ILE A 160 -3.80 -6.16 -10.75
C ILE A 160 -4.61 -7.43 -10.47
N ARG A 161 -5.94 -7.39 -10.60
CA ARG A 161 -6.81 -8.54 -10.33
C ARG A 161 -6.49 -9.75 -11.23
N LYS A 162 -6.07 -9.51 -12.48
CA LYS A 162 -5.68 -10.57 -13.42
C LYS A 162 -4.27 -11.12 -13.19
N LEU A 163 -3.37 -10.39 -12.52
CA LEU A 163 -1.99 -10.83 -12.28
C LEU A 163 -1.76 -11.33 -10.86
N GLN A 164 -2.53 -10.83 -9.91
CA GLN A 164 -2.45 -11.20 -8.51
C GLN A 164 -2.79 -12.69 -8.33
N VAL A 165 -1.90 -13.40 -7.65
CA VAL A 165 -2.02 -14.84 -7.36
C VAL A 165 -2.91 -15.07 -6.14
N SER A 166 -2.77 -14.23 -5.11
CA SER A 166 -3.58 -14.21 -3.90
C SER A 166 -3.81 -12.77 -3.45
N SER A 167 -4.90 -12.50 -2.72
CA SER A 167 -5.19 -11.17 -2.16
C SER A 167 -4.08 -10.64 -1.24
N GLU A 168 -3.25 -11.53 -0.70
CA GLU A 168 -2.15 -11.19 0.21
C GLU A 168 -0.83 -10.88 -0.49
N TYR A 169 -0.74 -11.10 -1.81
CA TYR A 169 0.48 -10.93 -2.58
C TYR A 169 0.59 -9.55 -3.22
N LEU A 170 1.71 -8.84 -2.94
CA LEU A 170 1.99 -7.52 -3.49
C LEU A 170 2.59 -7.59 -4.90
N THR A 171 1.73 -7.47 -5.90
CA THR A 171 2.21 -7.28 -7.30
C THR A 171 2.92 -5.94 -7.48
N THR A 172 3.86 -5.90 -8.45
CA THR A 172 4.59 -4.68 -8.85
C THR A 172 3.71 -3.58 -9.45
N LEU A 173 2.44 -3.87 -9.79
CA LEU A 173 1.49 -2.89 -10.32
C LEU A 173 0.72 -2.14 -9.24
N HIS A 174 0.67 -2.65 -8.01
CA HIS A 174 -0.01 -1.96 -6.90
C HIS A 174 0.49 -0.53 -6.67
N PRO A 175 1.81 -0.26 -6.50
CA PRO A 175 2.29 1.11 -6.32
C PRO A 175 2.00 2.01 -7.54
N GLU A 176 2.06 1.47 -8.76
CA GLU A 176 1.77 2.21 -10.00
C GLU A 176 0.28 2.61 -10.08
N PHE A 177 -0.62 1.72 -9.69
CA PHE A 177 -2.06 1.98 -9.59
C PHE A 177 -2.39 3.02 -8.51
N LEU A 178 -1.77 2.93 -7.33
CA LEU A 178 -1.98 3.89 -6.25
C LEU A 178 -1.48 5.28 -6.65
N LEU A 179 -0.35 5.36 -7.38
CA LEU A 179 0.13 6.62 -7.94
C LEU A 179 -0.89 7.24 -8.91
N LEU A 180 -1.48 6.45 -9.81
CA LEU A 180 -2.54 6.93 -10.71
C LEU A 180 -3.78 7.42 -9.93
N CYS A 181 -4.17 6.70 -8.87
CA CYS A 181 -5.27 7.11 -8.02
C CYS A 181 -4.98 8.44 -7.31
N LEU A 182 -3.74 8.67 -6.87
CA LEU A 182 -3.32 9.95 -6.29
C LEU A 182 -3.39 11.07 -7.31
N GLN A 183 -2.82 10.88 -8.50
CA GLN A 183 -2.81 11.88 -9.57
C GLN A 183 -4.22 12.21 -10.09
N ALA A 184 -5.09 11.20 -10.21
CA ALA A 184 -6.48 11.36 -10.61
C ALA A 184 -7.41 11.82 -9.47
N LYS A 185 -6.89 11.96 -8.23
CA LYS A 185 -7.68 12.21 -7.01
C LYS A 185 -8.81 11.19 -6.78
N SER A 186 -8.63 9.96 -7.27
CA SER A 186 -9.58 8.86 -7.21
C SER A 186 -9.35 7.96 -5.98
N TYR A 187 -9.41 8.56 -4.78
CA TYR A 187 -9.04 7.90 -3.53
C TYR A 187 -9.97 6.73 -3.16
N LYS A 188 -11.25 6.80 -3.52
CA LYS A 188 -12.22 5.71 -3.26
C LYS A 188 -11.80 4.41 -3.95
N THR A 189 -11.38 4.50 -5.21
CA THR A 189 -10.88 3.33 -5.96
C THR A 189 -9.53 2.89 -5.41
N GLY A 190 -8.64 3.83 -5.04
CA GLY A 190 -7.36 3.50 -4.42
C GLY A 190 -7.50 2.69 -3.13
N LEU A 191 -8.50 2.97 -2.30
CA LEU A 191 -8.79 2.21 -1.08
C LEU A 191 -9.13 0.74 -1.34
N SER A 192 -9.65 0.37 -2.53
CA SER A 192 -10.11 -1.00 -2.78
C SER A 192 -8.99 -2.04 -2.72
N VAL A 193 -7.74 -1.63 -2.92
CA VAL A 193 -6.55 -2.53 -2.85
C VAL A 193 -5.79 -2.39 -1.53
N LEU A 194 -6.26 -1.55 -0.61
CA LEU A 194 -5.66 -1.31 0.70
C LEU A 194 -6.43 -1.99 1.85
N HIS A 195 -7.54 -2.65 1.53
CA HIS A 195 -8.36 -3.38 2.50
C HIS A 195 -7.74 -4.71 2.91
N ASP A 196 -7.11 -5.41 1.97
CA ASP A 196 -6.47 -6.70 2.23
C ASP A 196 -5.08 -6.50 2.85
N ASP A 197 -4.76 -7.32 3.83
CA ASP A 197 -3.45 -7.30 4.49
C ASP A 197 -2.44 -8.12 3.67
N ILE A 198 -1.49 -7.40 3.07
CA ILE A 198 -0.40 -7.96 2.29
C ILE A 198 0.60 -8.68 3.21
N SER A 199 0.92 -9.94 2.88
CA SER A 199 1.89 -10.79 3.59
C SER A 199 3.10 -11.15 2.73
N GLU A 200 2.92 -11.24 1.41
CA GLU A 200 3.97 -11.66 0.46
C GLU A 200 4.45 -10.47 -0.36
N VAL A 201 5.77 -10.23 -0.35
CA VAL A 201 6.43 -9.09 -1.00
C VAL A 201 7.74 -9.52 -1.62
N ASP A 202 7.92 -9.23 -2.90
CA ASP A 202 9.12 -9.61 -3.63
C ASP A 202 10.18 -8.50 -3.68
N GLN A 203 9.72 -7.27 -3.94
CA GLN A 203 10.59 -6.13 -4.19
C GLN A 203 10.44 -5.11 -3.07
N PRO A 204 11.51 -4.80 -2.31
CA PRO A 204 11.44 -3.82 -1.23
C PRO A 204 10.87 -2.48 -1.70
N ARG A 205 11.35 -1.96 -2.84
CA ARG A 205 10.90 -0.67 -3.40
C ARG A 205 9.39 -0.62 -3.61
N ASP A 206 8.78 -1.72 -4.04
CA ASP A 206 7.34 -1.77 -4.31
C ASP A 206 6.54 -1.70 -3.00
N LEU A 207 7.03 -2.33 -1.93
CA LEU A 207 6.46 -2.17 -0.59
C LEU A 207 6.58 -0.72 -0.08
N PHE A 208 7.76 -0.10 -0.21
CA PHE A 208 7.96 1.30 0.18
C PHE A 208 6.94 2.22 -0.50
N LEU A 209 6.76 2.07 -1.82
CA LEU A 209 5.84 2.89 -2.60
C LEU A 209 4.37 2.55 -2.34
N TYR A 210 4.03 1.26 -2.22
CA TYR A 210 2.68 0.81 -1.91
C TYR A 210 2.20 1.42 -0.60
N CYS A 211 3.00 1.25 0.46
CA CYS A 211 2.67 1.78 1.77
C CYS A 211 2.68 3.31 1.81
N TYR A 212 3.64 3.97 1.15
CA TYR A 212 3.67 5.44 1.11
C TYR A 212 2.46 6.04 0.37
N TYR A 213 2.18 5.57 -0.85
CA TYR A 213 1.03 6.06 -1.63
C TYR A 213 -0.31 5.66 -1.02
N GLY A 214 -0.40 4.45 -0.47
CA GLY A 214 -1.57 4.01 0.28
C GLY A 214 -1.80 4.87 1.53
N GLY A 215 -0.73 5.19 2.25
CA GLY A 215 -0.78 6.12 3.39
C GLY A 215 -1.32 7.49 2.98
N MET A 216 -0.85 8.06 1.85
CA MET A 216 -1.37 9.32 1.32
C MET A 216 -2.85 9.27 0.93
N ILE A 217 -3.31 8.18 0.31
CA ILE A 217 -4.72 7.97 -0.02
C ILE A 217 -5.56 7.90 1.26
N CYS A 218 -5.10 7.15 2.27
CA CYS A 218 -5.76 7.05 3.57
C CYS A 218 -5.81 8.41 4.29
N ILE A 219 -4.72 9.20 4.26
CA ILE A 219 -4.71 10.59 4.77
C ILE A 219 -5.76 11.45 4.06
N GLY A 220 -5.81 11.40 2.72
CA GLY A 220 -6.79 12.16 1.92
C GLY A 220 -8.24 11.80 2.24
N ARG A 221 -8.49 10.59 2.76
CA ARG A 221 -9.79 10.10 3.20
C ARG A 221 -10.01 10.22 4.72
N LYS A 222 -9.05 10.80 5.45
CA LYS A 222 -9.02 10.88 6.93
C LYS A 222 -9.08 9.52 7.65
N HIS A 223 -8.69 8.43 6.96
CA HIS A 223 -8.50 7.12 7.57
C HIS A 223 -7.14 7.05 8.27
N PHE A 224 -6.95 7.87 9.32
CA PHE A 224 -5.65 8.09 9.96
C PHE A 224 -5.03 6.83 10.57
N ARG A 225 -5.84 5.92 11.14
CA ARG A 225 -5.35 4.64 11.69
C ARG A 225 -4.63 3.80 10.63
N LYS A 226 -5.31 3.50 9.51
CA LYS A 226 -4.70 2.72 8.41
C LYS A 226 -3.56 3.48 7.74
N ALA A 227 -3.64 4.82 7.64
CA ALA A 227 -2.51 5.62 7.16
C ALA A 227 -1.27 5.45 8.04
N LEU A 228 -1.44 5.45 9.37
CA LEU A 228 -0.36 5.28 10.32
C LEU A 228 0.27 3.90 10.21
N GLU A 229 -0.52 2.83 10.10
CA GLU A 229 -0.04 1.47 9.86
C GLU A 229 0.82 1.39 8.60
N LEU A 230 0.35 1.94 7.49
CA LEU A 230 1.09 1.92 6.22
C LEU A 230 2.39 2.74 6.31
N LEU A 231 2.35 3.95 6.87
CA LEU A 231 3.54 4.77 7.03
C LEU A 231 4.55 4.15 8.02
N HIS A 232 4.06 3.51 9.08
CA HIS A 232 4.88 2.75 10.02
C HIS A 232 5.64 1.64 9.29
N ASN A 233 4.97 0.87 8.44
CA ASN A 233 5.59 -0.20 7.65
C ASN A 233 6.74 0.34 6.78
N VAL A 234 6.62 1.55 6.21
CA VAL A 234 7.71 2.19 5.46
C VAL A 234 8.89 2.53 6.37
N VAL A 235 8.63 3.11 7.53
CA VAL A 235 9.65 3.59 8.48
C VAL A 235 10.41 2.43 9.10
N THR A 236 9.75 1.30 9.35
CA THR A 236 10.35 0.12 9.97
C THR A 236 10.90 -0.92 8.99
N ALA A 237 10.59 -0.79 7.69
CA ALA A 237 11.09 -1.70 6.68
C ALA A 237 12.63 -1.78 6.70
N PRO A 238 13.22 -2.99 6.56
CA PRO A 238 14.66 -3.15 6.51
C PRO A 238 15.28 -2.29 5.40
N MET A 239 16.32 -1.53 5.75
CA MET A 239 17.07 -0.71 4.80
C MET A 239 18.53 -0.60 5.20
N SER A 240 19.41 -0.70 4.20
CA SER A 240 20.86 -0.49 4.36
C SER A 240 21.26 0.98 4.22
N THR A 241 20.45 1.77 3.51
CA THR A 241 20.62 3.22 3.32
C THR A 241 19.25 3.89 3.43
N VAL A 242 19.21 5.12 3.93
CA VAL A 242 17.97 5.89 3.97
C VAL A 242 17.60 6.32 2.56
N ASN A 243 16.36 6.04 2.17
CA ASN A 243 15.79 6.47 0.90
C ASN A 243 14.83 7.66 1.07
N ALA A 244 14.62 8.42 0.00
CA ALA A 244 13.74 9.60 0.03
C ALA A 244 12.28 9.26 0.36
N ILE A 245 11.80 8.07 -0.02
CA ILE A 245 10.43 7.62 0.26
C ILE A 245 10.21 7.52 1.77
N ALA A 246 11.18 6.93 2.49
CA ALA A 246 11.11 6.79 3.95
C ALA A 246 11.20 8.12 4.68
N VAL A 247 11.98 9.07 4.18
CA VAL A 247 12.03 10.43 4.74
C VAL A 247 10.65 11.10 4.60
N GLU A 248 10.06 11.08 3.41
CA GLU A 248 8.72 11.66 3.18
C GLU A 248 7.62 10.95 3.95
N ALA A 249 7.71 9.62 4.09
CA ALA A 249 6.81 8.83 4.89
C ALA A 249 6.92 9.18 6.38
N TYR A 250 8.14 9.34 6.91
CA TYR A 250 8.36 9.67 8.32
C TYR A 250 7.83 11.06 8.68
N LYS A 251 8.00 12.05 7.80
CA LYS A 251 7.39 13.39 7.94
C LYS A 251 5.86 13.27 8.13
N LYS A 252 5.20 12.54 7.23
CA LYS A 252 3.73 12.33 7.30
C LYS A 252 3.33 11.47 8.49
N TYR A 253 4.15 10.48 8.87
CA TYR A 253 3.93 9.63 10.03
C TYR A 253 3.87 10.48 11.31
N ILE A 254 4.83 11.38 11.52
CA ILE A 254 4.83 12.31 12.67
C ILE A 254 3.53 13.12 12.72
N LEU A 255 3.15 13.74 11.60
CA LEU A 255 1.95 14.59 11.54
C LEU A 255 0.65 13.80 11.80
N VAL A 256 0.49 12.64 11.15
CA VAL A 256 -0.68 11.78 11.35
C VAL A 256 -0.74 11.25 12.77
N PHE A 257 0.40 10.87 13.34
CA PHE A 257 0.49 10.40 14.72
C PHE A 257 0.06 11.50 15.70
N LEU A 258 0.50 12.76 15.49
CA LEU A 258 0.07 13.90 16.31
C LEU A 258 -1.44 14.14 16.22
N ILE A 259 -2.02 14.10 15.02
CA ILE A 259 -3.47 14.29 14.81
C ILE A 259 -4.27 13.20 15.54
N LEU A 260 -3.83 11.95 15.47
CA LEU A 260 -4.58 10.81 16.00
C LEU A 260 -4.38 10.59 17.51
N HIS A 261 -3.15 10.73 18.01
CA HIS A 261 -2.78 10.38 19.38
C HIS A 261 -2.51 11.59 20.28
N GLY A 262 -2.28 12.78 19.71
CA GLY A 262 -2.04 14.01 20.46
C GLY A 262 -0.71 14.04 21.23
N HIS A 263 0.25 13.20 20.85
CA HIS A 263 1.63 13.22 21.34
C HIS A 263 2.52 12.55 20.28
N PHE A 264 3.84 12.63 20.41
CA PHE A 264 4.75 11.89 19.53
C PHE A 264 6.00 11.47 20.30
N SER A 265 6.54 10.29 19.97
CA SER A 265 7.82 9.81 20.49
C SER A 265 8.73 9.46 19.34
N THR A 266 9.98 9.93 19.41
CA THR A 266 11.00 9.62 18.41
C THR A 266 11.51 8.18 18.48
N ASN A 267 11.09 7.42 19.50
CA ASN A 267 11.56 6.06 19.71
C ASN A 267 10.83 5.10 18.76
N LEU A 268 11.54 4.67 17.72
CA LEU A 268 11.07 3.62 16.83
C LEU A 268 11.26 2.23 17.48
N PRO A 269 10.49 1.21 17.07
CA PRO A 269 10.66 -0.15 17.56
C PRO A 269 12.11 -0.66 17.41
N LYS A 270 12.55 -1.53 18.33
CA LYS A 270 13.92 -2.07 18.37
C LYS A 270 14.33 -2.80 17.09
N TYR A 271 13.37 -3.39 16.37
CA TYR A 271 13.60 -4.09 15.10
C TYR A 271 13.79 -3.14 13.91
N THR A 272 13.55 -1.84 14.07
CA THR A 272 13.80 -0.84 13.03
C THR A 272 15.29 -0.77 12.74
N SER A 273 15.67 -0.62 11.46
CA SER A 273 17.09 -0.58 11.09
C SER A 273 17.83 0.55 11.81
N SER A 274 19.07 0.29 12.21
CA SER A 274 19.92 1.28 12.88
C SER A 274 20.15 2.52 12.01
N VAL A 275 20.18 2.33 10.69
CA VAL A 275 20.29 3.40 9.70
C VAL A 275 19.07 4.31 9.74
N ALA A 276 17.85 3.75 9.77
CA ALA A 276 16.62 4.53 9.90
C ALA A 276 16.56 5.28 11.24
N GLN A 277 16.81 4.58 12.36
CA GLN A 277 16.79 5.17 13.70
C GLN A 277 17.73 6.37 13.85
N ARG A 278 18.94 6.30 13.28
CA ARG A 278 19.93 7.39 13.37
C ARG A 278 19.60 8.56 12.45
N ASN A 279 19.17 8.29 11.22
CA ASN A 279 19.17 9.30 10.17
C ASN A 279 17.80 9.95 9.93
N LEU A 280 16.69 9.22 10.12
CA LEU A 280 15.36 9.79 9.86
C LEU A 280 15.05 10.99 10.77
N LYS A 281 15.49 10.95 12.03
CA LYS A 281 15.38 12.07 12.96
C LYS A 281 16.09 13.32 12.42
N ASN A 282 17.30 13.15 11.89
CA ASN A 282 18.11 14.26 11.38
C ASN A 282 17.48 14.89 10.13
N PHE A 283 17.02 14.07 9.18
CA PHE A 283 16.38 14.56 7.96
C PHE A 283 15.01 15.21 8.21
N CYS A 284 14.38 14.95 9.36
CA CYS A 284 13.04 15.42 9.69
C CYS A 284 13.02 16.37 10.90
N SER A 285 14.14 17.04 11.23
CA SER A 285 14.23 17.93 12.41
C SER A 285 13.07 18.93 12.51
N PRO A 286 12.64 19.63 11.44
CA PRO A 286 11.53 20.58 11.53
C PRO A 286 10.20 19.94 11.96
N TYR A 287 9.98 18.66 11.64
CA TYR A 287 8.78 17.94 12.03
C TYR A 287 8.89 17.40 13.46
N ILE A 288 10.10 17.05 13.91
CA ILE A 288 10.37 16.66 15.30
C ILE A 288 10.23 17.85 16.25
N GLU A 289 10.74 19.02 15.86
CA GLU A 289 10.59 20.26 16.61
C GLU A 289 9.13 20.74 16.65
N LEU A 290 8.39 20.60 15.53
CA LEU A 290 6.94 20.79 15.52
C LEU A 290 6.26 19.88 16.56
N ALA A 291 6.62 18.60 16.62
CA ALA A 291 6.08 17.66 17.58
C ALA A 291 6.44 18.01 19.04
N ASN A 292 7.65 18.52 19.27
CA ASN A 292 8.08 19.01 20.59
C ASN A 292 7.29 20.25 21.02
N SER A 293 7.09 21.21 20.10
CA SER A 293 6.25 22.39 20.31
C SER A 293 4.79 21.98 20.59
N TYR A 294 4.27 21.01 19.84
CA TYR A 294 2.95 20.43 20.12
C TYR A 294 2.86 19.86 21.54
N GLY A 295 3.91 19.17 22.01
CA GLY A 295 3.96 18.60 23.35
C GLY A 295 3.82 19.61 24.50
N THR A 296 4.09 20.91 24.28
CA THR A 296 3.91 21.95 25.31
C THR A 296 2.44 22.29 25.56
N GLY A 297 1.56 22.00 24.60
CA GLY A 297 0.14 22.34 24.64
C GLY A 297 -0.18 23.81 24.39
N LYS A 298 0.82 24.65 24.09
CA LYS A 298 0.65 26.09 23.86
C LYS A 298 0.45 26.39 22.37
N ILE A 299 -0.75 26.85 22.03
CA ILE A 299 -1.17 27.02 20.64
C ILE A 299 -0.39 28.15 19.96
N THR A 300 -0.21 29.28 20.63
CA THR A 300 0.53 30.43 20.09
C THR A 300 1.98 30.10 19.74
N GLU A 301 2.67 29.29 20.56
CA GLU A 301 4.02 28.81 20.28
C GLU A 301 4.05 27.89 19.06
N LEU A 302 3.06 27.00 18.94
CA LEU A 302 2.92 26.09 17.80
C LEU A 302 2.64 26.84 16.50
N GLU A 303 1.70 27.79 16.51
CA GLU A 303 1.36 28.63 15.36
C GLU A 303 2.56 29.47 14.90
N ALA A 304 3.28 30.08 15.85
CA ALA A 304 4.50 30.83 15.55
C ALA A 304 5.57 29.93 14.91
N TYR A 305 5.75 28.70 15.41
CA TYR A 305 6.69 27.74 14.82
C TYR A 305 6.29 27.34 13.39
N VAL A 306 4.99 27.08 13.16
CA VAL A 306 4.47 26.75 11.83
C VAL A 306 4.66 27.90 10.86
N GLN A 307 4.38 29.13 11.29
CA GLN A 307 4.55 30.32 10.46
C GLN A 307 6.03 30.59 10.13
N ALA A 308 6.93 30.40 11.09
CA ALA A 308 8.37 30.57 10.88
C ALA A 308 8.96 29.52 9.91
N ASN A 309 8.39 28.31 9.87
CA ASN A 309 8.86 27.20 9.02
C ASN A 309 7.92 26.93 7.83
N ARG A 310 7.05 27.87 7.50
CA ARG A 310 5.97 27.68 6.50
C ARG A 310 6.51 27.25 5.14
N GLU A 311 7.53 27.94 4.63
CA GLU A 311 8.14 27.63 3.33
C GLU A 311 8.65 26.19 3.28
N LYS A 312 9.19 25.67 4.40
CA LYS A 312 9.66 24.29 4.48
C LYS A 312 8.49 23.30 4.34
N PHE A 313 7.39 23.53 5.04
CA PHE A 313 6.20 22.67 4.96
C PHE A 313 5.48 22.77 3.61
N GLU A 314 5.50 23.93 2.97
CA GLU A 314 4.99 24.11 1.61
C GLU A 314 5.88 23.39 0.58
N SER A 315 7.20 23.52 0.67
CA SER A 315 8.14 22.84 -0.23
C SER A 315 8.02 21.30 -0.15
N ASP A 316 7.75 20.78 1.05
CA ASP A 316 7.51 19.34 1.27
C ASP A 316 6.05 18.91 0.93
N ASN A 317 5.19 19.82 0.47
CA ASN A 317 3.76 19.61 0.18
C ASN A 317 2.95 19.05 1.38
N ASN A 318 3.32 19.42 2.60
CA ASN A 318 2.69 18.92 3.83
C ASN A 318 1.94 20.01 4.62
N LEU A 319 1.95 21.28 4.18
CA LEU A 319 1.35 22.39 4.93
C LEU A 319 -0.12 22.13 5.34
N GLY A 320 -0.93 21.58 4.44
CA GLY A 320 -2.33 21.28 4.76
C GLY A 320 -2.50 20.26 5.90
N LEU A 321 -1.56 19.32 6.04
CA LEU A 321 -1.55 18.35 7.13
C LEU A 321 -0.99 18.96 8.42
N VAL A 322 0.01 19.85 8.31
CA VAL A 322 0.50 20.65 9.45
C VAL A 322 -0.60 21.53 10.04
N ASN A 323 -1.41 22.16 9.20
CA ASN A 323 -2.56 22.93 9.68
C ASN A 323 -3.57 22.05 10.42
N GLN A 324 -3.77 20.80 10.00
CA GLN A 324 -4.61 19.85 10.73
C GLN A 324 -4.00 19.47 12.09
N VAL A 325 -2.67 19.39 12.21
CA VAL A 325 -1.99 19.24 13.51
C VAL A 325 -2.28 20.45 14.40
N VAL A 326 -2.19 21.68 13.90
CA VAL A 326 -2.54 22.87 14.69
C VAL A 326 -4.01 22.80 15.15
N SER A 327 -4.94 22.47 14.23
CA SER A 327 -6.36 22.32 14.58
C SER A 327 -6.63 21.20 15.59
N SER A 328 -5.87 20.10 15.57
CA SER A 328 -6.05 19.00 16.53
C SER A 328 -5.64 19.40 17.95
N MET A 329 -4.79 20.43 18.12
CA MET A 329 -4.37 20.92 19.43
C MET A 329 -5.57 21.42 20.26
N TYR A 330 -6.50 22.15 19.65
CA TYR A 330 -7.70 22.63 20.33
C TYR A 330 -8.52 21.48 20.90
N LYS A 331 -8.79 20.46 20.07
CA LYS A 331 -9.47 19.22 20.49
C LYS A 331 -8.72 18.53 21.63
N ARG A 332 -7.40 18.44 21.52
CA ARG A 332 -6.56 17.81 22.56
C ARG A 332 -6.59 18.57 23.88
N ASN A 333 -6.53 19.90 23.85
CA ASN A 333 -6.60 20.72 25.04
C ASN A 333 -7.97 20.61 25.72
N ILE A 334 -9.08 20.56 24.95
CA ILE A 334 -10.42 20.29 25.49
C ILE A 334 -10.49 18.90 26.13
N GLN A 335 -9.95 17.86 25.48
CA GLN A 335 -9.88 16.51 26.06
C GLN A 335 -9.13 16.47 27.39
N ARG A 336 -8.09 17.31 27.57
CA ARG A 336 -7.38 17.38 28.86
C ARG A 336 -8.25 17.96 29.97
N LEU A 337 -9.17 18.88 29.64
CA LEU A 337 -10.08 19.46 30.63
C LEU A 337 -11.05 18.43 31.22
N THR A 338 -11.40 17.39 30.45
CA THR A 338 -12.29 16.32 30.95
C THR A 338 -11.64 15.48 32.06
N GLN A 339 -10.32 15.53 32.19
CA GLN A 339 -9.56 14.81 33.23
C GLN A 339 -9.55 15.55 34.57
N THR A 340 -9.76 16.88 34.54
CA THR A 340 -9.65 17.74 35.73
C THR A 340 -10.98 18.34 36.15
N TYR A 341 -11.93 18.47 35.23
CA TYR A 341 -13.20 19.14 35.47
C TYR A 341 -14.38 18.20 35.19
N LEU A 342 -15.37 18.21 36.10
CA LEU A 342 -16.68 17.60 35.86
C LEU A 342 -17.63 18.57 35.13
N THR A 343 -17.54 19.86 35.44
CA THR A 343 -18.36 20.91 34.83
C THR A 343 -17.52 22.17 34.69
N LEU A 344 -17.57 22.81 33.53
CA LEU A 344 -16.78 23.99 33.20
C LEU A 344 -17.56 24.94 32.29
N SER A 345 -17.39 26.25 32.47
CA SER A 345 -18.09 27.22 31.61
C SER A 345 -17.50 27.27 30.21
N LEU A 346 -18.33 27.58 29.21
CA LEU A 346 -17.88 27.77 27.82
C LEU A 346 -16.85 28.90 27.70
N GLN A 347 -16.95 29.93 28.54
CA GLN A 347 -15.99 31.03 28.56
C GLN A 347 -14.64 30.58 29.15
N ASP A 348 -14.63 29.77 30.20
CA ASP A 348 -13.39 29.24 30.77
C ASP A 348 -12.71 28.25 29.83
N ILE A 349 -13.49 27.43 29.10
CA ILE A 349 -12.97 26.59 28.03
C ILE A 349 -12.30 27.48 26.96
N ALA A 350 -12.98 28.53 26.50
CA ALA A 350 -12.43 29.44 25.50
C ALA A 350 -11.12 30.09 25.97
N ASN A 351 -11.09 30.59 27.21
CA ASN A 351 -9.90 31.23 27.78
C ASN A 351 -8.73 30.24 27.95
N THR A 352 -9.01 29.03 28.44
CA THR A 352 -7.98 28.02 28.71
C THR A 352 -7.40 27.43 27.43
N VAL A 353 -8.23 27.26 26.41
CA VAL A 353 -7.87 26.67 25.11
C VAL A 353 -7.49 27.75 24.08
N GLN A 354 -7.51 29.03 24.47
CA GLN A 354 -7.16 30.18 23.62
C GLN A 354 -8.04 30.31 22.36
N LEU A 355 -9.34 30.08 22.52
CA LEU A 355 -10.35 30.34 21.49
C LEU A 355 -10.88 31.77 21.61
N ASN A 356 -11.43 32.32 20.53
CA ASN A 356 -11.84 33.73 20.47
C ASN A 356 -13.12 34.01 21.27
N SER A 357 -13.98 33.01 21.44
CA SER A 357 -15.28 33.20 22.12
C SER A 357 -15.86 31.91 22.71
N ALA A 358 -16.77 32.07 23.66
CA ALA A 358 -17.58 30.97 24.19
C ALA A 358 -18.39 30.23 23.10
N LYS A 359 -18.81 30.94 22.03
CA LYS A 359 -19.51 30.33 20.88
C LYS A 359 -18.59 29.41 20.07
N GLU A 360 -17.34 29.81 19.89
CA GLU A 360 -16.34 28.98 19.21
C GLU A 360 -16.01 27.73 20.05
N ALA A 361 -15.88 27.90 21.37
CA ALA A 361 -15.75 26.77 22.29
C ALA A 361 -16.96 25.83 22.23
N GLU A 362 -18.18 26.36 22.19
CA GLU A 362 -19.41 25.57 22.03
C GLU A 362 -19.40 24.75 20.74
N MET A 363 -19.00 25.36 19.61
CA MET A 363 -18.89 24.69 18.33
C MET A 363 -17.88 23.54 18.35
N HIS A 364 -16.71 23.76 18.95
CA HIS A 364 -15.70 22.70 19.11
C HIS A 364 -16.21 21.56 19.99
N VAL A 365 -16.79 21.87 21.16
CA VAL A 365 -17.33 20.87 22.08
C VAL A 365 -18.44 20.06 21.40
N LEU A 366 -19.35 20.72 20.68
CA LEU A 366 -20.43 20.05 19.95
C LEU A 366 -19.87 19.09 18.89
N GLN A 367 -18.89 19.53 18.11
CA GLN A 367 -18.25 18.68 17.10
C GLN A 367 -17.55 17.48 17.74
N MET A 368 -16.85 17.67 18.86
CA MET A 368 -16.17 16.58 19.56
C MET A 368 -17.15 15.57 20.16
N ILE A 369 -18.32 16.01 20.63
CA ILE A 369 -19.41 15.11 21.07
C ILE A 369 -19.94 14.30 19.88
N GLN A 370 -20.20 14.97 18.74
CA GLN A 370 -20.70 14.32 17.53
C GLN A 370 -19.70 13.30 16.95
N ASP A 371 -18.41 13.61 16.98
CA ASP A 371 -17.32 12.74 16.52
C ASP A 371 -17.03 11.58 17.52
N GLY A 372 -17.66 11.58 18.71
CA GLY A 372 -17.41 10.58 19.76
C GLY A 372 -16.05 10.73 20.45
N GLU A 373 -15.45 11.92 20.40
CA GLU A 373 -14.11 12.20 20.96
C GLU A 373 -14.16 12.57 22.46
N ILE A 374 -15.30 13.08 22.94
CA ILE A 374 -15.61 13.34 24.35
C ILE A 374 -17.08 13.02 24.63
N PHE A 375 -17.39 12.68 25.88
CA PHE A 375 -18.76 12.53 26.35
C PHE A 375 -19.12 13.73 27.22
N ALA A 376 -20.03 14.58 26.75
CA ALA A 376 -20.40 15.80 27.44
C ALA A 376 -21.82 16.26 27.09
N THR A 377 -22.40 17.13 27.92
CA THR A 377 -23.67 17.80 27.67
C THR A 377 -23.51 19.31 27.82
N ILE A 378 -24.06 20.07 26.87
CA ILE A 378 -24.00 21.53 26.84
C ILE A 378 -25.32 22.09 27.39
N ASN A 379 -25.24 22.91 28.42
CA ASN A 379 -26.36 23.72 28.92
C ASN A 379 -26.21 25.16 28.44
N GLN A 380 -26.95 25.51 27.39
CA GLN A 380 -26.92 26.84 26.79
C GLN A 380 -27.50 27.94 27.70
N LYS A 381 -28.42 27.62 28.61
CA LYS A 381 -29.01 28.61 29.52
C LYS A 381 -27.97 29.13 30.51
N ASP A 382 -27.17 28.21 31.04
CA ASP A 382 -26.16 28.51 32.05
C ASP A 382 -24.76 28.73 31.46
N GLY A 383 -24.59 28.47 30.16
CA GLY A 383 -23.28 28.57 29.47
C GLY A 383 -22.26 27.54 29.97
N MET A 384 -22.73 26.37 30.42
CA MET A 384 -21.92 25.35 31.08
C MET A 384 -21.83 24.06 30.26
N VAL A 385 -20.68 23.40 30.31
CA VAL A 385 -20.44 22.07 29.76
C VAL A 385 -20.22 21.11 30.91
N ARG A 386 -21.02 20.03 30.96
CA ARG A 386 -20.83 18.93 31.92
C ARG A 386 -20.19 17.76 31.19
N PHE A 387 -19.01 17.34 31.65
CA PHE A 387 -18.30 16.17 31.13
C PHE A 387 -18.80 14.90 31.81
N HIS A 388 -18.80 13.80 31.07
CA HIS A 388 -19.24 12.48 31.52
C HIS A 388 -18.15 11.44 31.23
N GLU A 389 -18.31 10.28 31.87
CA GLU A 389 -17.54 9.08 31.51
C GLU A 389 -18.12 8.41 30.26
N ASP A 390 -17.38 7.45 29.71
CA ASP A 390 -17.82 6.64 28.58
C ASP A 390 -19.15 5.93 28.92
N PRO A 391 -20.23 6.14 28.15
CA PRO A 391 -21.53 5.54 28.42
C PRO A 391 -21.58 4.04 28.11
N GLU A 392 -20.56 3.47 27.46
CA GLU A 392 -20.52 2.04 27.11
C GLU A 392 -20.55 1.15 28.37
N GLN A 393 -21.56 0.28 28.44
CA GLN A 393 -21.77 -0.62 29.57
C GLN A 393 -21.44 -2.07 29.26
N TYR A 394 -21.01 -2.39 28.03
CA TYR A 394 -20.68 -3.72 27.55
C TYR A 394 -21.86 -4.72 27.62
N LYS A 395 -23.09 -4.23 27.44
CA LYS A 395 -24.33 -5.02 27.56
C LYS A 395 -25.18 -5.04 26.29
N SER A 396 -24.82 -4.23 25.28
CA SER A 396 -25.59 -4.11 24.04
C SER A 396 -25.35 -5.30 23.12
N CYS A 397 -26.34 -5.62 22.27
CA CYS A 397 -26.15 -6.58 21.19
C CYS A 397 -25.06 -6.12 20.22
N GLU A 398 -24.94 -4.81 19.96
CA GLU A 398 -23.88 -4.23 19.14
C GLU A 398 -22.48 -4.56 19.69
N MET A 399 -22.29 -4.50 21.02
CA MET A 399 -21.01 -4.89 21.63
C MET A 399 -20.74 -6.38 21.48
N ILE A 400 -21.78 -7.23 21.60
CA ILE A 400 -21.64 -8.68 21.36
C ILE A 400 -21.19 -8.94 19.92
N GLU A 401 -21.81 -8.29 18.93
CA GLU A 401 -21.43 -8.40 17.52
C GLU A 401 -20.00 -7.90 17.27
N HIS A 402 -19.60 -6.80 17.90
CA HIS A 402 -18.23 -6.28 17.82
C HIS A 402 -17.19 -7.25 18.42
N ILE A 403 -17.52 -7.87 19.57
CA ILE A 403 -16.68 -8.89 20.20
C ILE A 403 -16.60 -10.14 19.32
N ASP A 404 -17.73 -10.64 18.80
CA ASP A 404 -17.75 -11.80 17.92
C ASP A 404 -16.92 -11.56 16.64
N SER A 405 -17.10 -10.41 15.99
CA SER A 405 -16.28 -9.99 14.84
C SER A 405 -14.78 -9.96 15.19
N SER A 406 -14.43 -9.47 16.39
CA SER A 406 -13.03 -9.46 16.85
C SER A 406 -12.50 -10.87 17.13
N ILE A 407 -13.31 -11.77 17.69
CA ILE A 407 -12.98 -13.19 17.87
C ILE A 407 -12.75 -13.85 16.50
N GLN A 408 -13.63 -13.64 15.53
CA GLN A 408 -13.48 -14.20 14.17
C GLN A 408 -12.17 -13.73 13.51
N ARG A 409 -11.81 -12.45 13.64
CA ARG A 409 -10.52 -11.94 13.15
C ARG A 409 -9.33 -12.60 13.84
N ILE A 410 -9.37 -12.77 15.16
CA ILE A 410 -8.30 -13.44 15.92
C ILE A 410 -8.20 -14.92 15.52
N MET A 411 -9.32 -15.61 15.33
CA MET A 411 -9.33 -17.01 14.88
C MET A 411 -8.73 -17.15 13.47
N MET A 412 -9.06 -16.23 12.56
CA MET A 412 -8.48 -16.18 11.21
C MET A 412 -6.96 -15.97 11.28
N LEU A 413 -6.49 -15.03 12.09
CA LEU A 413 -5.06 -14.78 12.31
C LEU A 413 -4.36 -16.00 12.92
N SER A 414 -4.98 -16.68 13.90
CA SER A 414 -4.43 -17.88 14.51
C SER A 414 -4.26 -19.01 13.50
N ARG A 415 -5.26 -19.24 12.63
CA ARG A 415 -5.14 -20.24 11.56
C ARG A 415 -4.01 -19.91 10.59
N LYS A 416 -3.85 -18.62 10.26
CA LYS A 416 -2.76 -18.14 9.40
C LYS A 416 -1.39 -18.37 10.05
N LEU A 417 -1.24 -18.07 11.33
CA LEU A 417 -0.02 -18.33 12.08
C LEU A 417 0.31 -19.82 12.13
N THR A 418 -0.69 -20.70 12.35
CA THR A 418 -0.50 -22.14 12.29
C THR A 418 -0.01 -22.59 10.91
N ALA A 419 -0.63 -22.11 9.83
CA ALA A 419 -0.21 -22.44 8.47
C ALA A 419 1.24 -21.95 8.17
N MET A 420 1.62 -20.78 8.66
CA MET A 420 2.99 -20.27 8.54
C MET A 420 3.98 -21.13 9.33
N ASP A 421 3.63 -21.53 10.55
CA ASP A 421 4.46 -22.40 11.40
C ASP A 421 4.66 -23.79 10.78
N GLU A 422 3.59 -24.38 10.23
CA GLU A 422 3.65 -25.62 9.46
C GLU A 422 4.59 -25.49 8.25
N HIS A 423 4.44 -24.40 7.47
CA HIS A 423 5.29 -24.15 6.31
C HIS A 423 6.77 -24.02 6.69
N ILE A 424 7.09 -23.27 7.75
CA ILE A 424 8.47 -23.13 8.24
C ILE A 424 8.99 -24.46 8.80
N SER A 425 8.16 -25.21 9.53
CA SER A 425 8.52 -26.50 10.11
C SER A 425 8.86 -27.56 9.06
N CYS A 426 8.29 -27.45 7.86
CA CYS A 426 8.61 -28.32 6.73
C CYS A 426 9.74 -27.80 5.83
N ASP A 427 10.29 -26.61 6.09
CA ASP A 427 11.35 -26.03 5.26
C ASP A 427 12.67 -26.83 5.41
N PRO A 428 13.28 -27.34 4.32
CA PRO A 428 14.50 -28.13 4.40
C PRO A 428 15.69 -27.40 5.03
N LEU A 429 15.82 -26.09 4.82
CA LEU A 429 16.89 -25.27 5.42
C LEU A 429 16.66 -25.10 6.92
N TYR A 430 15.40 -24.92 7.33
CA TYR A 430 15.04 -24.88 8.74
C TYR A 430 15.33 -26.22 9.42
N LEU A 431 14.85 -27.33 8.85
CA LEU A 431 15.09 -28.68 9.37
C LEU A 431 16.59 -29.02 9.44
N ALA A 432 17.38 -28.63 8.44
CA ALA A 432 18.82 -28.85 8.43
C ALA A 432 19.55 -28.09 9.57
N LYS A 433 19.03 -26.93 9.99
CA LYS A 433 19.58 -26.15 11.10
C LYS A 433 19.05 -26.63 12.46
N ALA A 434 17.74 -26.80 12.60
CA ALA A 434 17.10 -27.29 13.81
C ALA A 434 17.57 -28.71 14.19
N GLY A 435 17.83 -29.56 13.21
CA GLY A 435 18.40 -30.89 13.43
C GLY A 435 19.86 -30.90 13.90
N ARG A 436 20.63 -29.82 13.66
CA ARG A 436 22.01 -29.67 14.17
C ARG A 436 22.05 -29.10 15.60
N GLU A 437 21.05 -28.31 15.97
CA GLU A 437 20.95 -27.68 17.30
C GLU A 437 20.29 -28.58 18.36
N ARG A 438 19.67 -29.69 17.97
CA ARG A 438 19.30 -30.74 18.94
C ARG A 438 20.60 -31.42 19.42
N PRO A 439 20.94 -31.36 20.71
CA PRO A 439 21.92 -32.30 21.26
C PRO A 439 21.45 -33.70 20.86
N ARG A 440 22.38 -34.59 20.51
CA ARG A 440 22.06 -36.02 20.58
C ARG A 440 21.51 -36.24 21.99
N PHE A 441 20.23 -36.53 22.10
CA PHE A 441 19.68 -37.05 23.33
C PHE A 441 20.43 -38.37 23.55
N ASP A 442 21.42 -38.34 24.43
CA ASP A 442 21.95 -39.57 25.01
C ASP A 442 20.76 -40.19 25.75
N LEU A 443 20.44 -41.44 25.40
CA LEU A 443 19.30 -42.20 25.91
C LEU A 443 19.36 -42.46 27.43
N ASP A 444 20.40 -41.97 28.12
CA ASP A 444 20.68 -42.20 29.53
C ASP A 444 20.18 -41.05 30.45
N ASP A 445 19.75 -39.90 29.92
CA ASP A 445 19.20 -38.79 30.72
C ASP A 445 17.69 -38.97 31.04
N TYR A 446 17.31 -40.17 31.48
CA TYR A 446 16.03 -40.40 32.14
C TYR A 446 16.12 -39.93 33.60
N GLU A 447 16.28 -38.62 33.82
CA GLU A 447 16.12 -38.07 35.17
C GLU A 447 14.66 -38.18 35.61
N SER A 448 14.48 -39.00 36.63
CA SER A 448 13.23 -39.30 37.33
C SER A 448 12.40 -38.07 37.69
N VAL A 449 11.10 -38.20 37.43
CA VAL A 449 9.97 -37.36 37.85
C VAL A 449 10.26 -36.54 39.12
N PRO A 450 10.22 -35.20 39.08
CA PRO A 450 10.18 -34.40 40.29
C PRO A 450 8.82 -34.60 41.00
N GLN A 451 8.81 -35.47 42.01
CA GLN A 451 7.79 -35.47 43.05
C GLN A 451 7.91 -34.16 43.83
N LYS A 452 6.97 -33.22 43.61
CA LYS A 452 6.27 -32.43 44.64
C LYS A 452 5.51 -31.27 43.98
N PHE A 453 4.18 -31.36 43.99
CA PHE A 453 3.33 -30.18 44.00
C PHE A 453 3.29 -29.68 45.44
N ASN A 454 3.78 -28.46 45.70
CA ASN A 454 3.42 -27.74 46.91
C ASN A 454 2.06 -27.10 46.68
N ILE A 455 1.12 -27.42 47.58
CA ILE A 455 -0.21 -26.81 47.75
C ILE A 455 -0.05 -25.38 48.25
#